data_AF-A0A2W2CNK1-F1
#
_entry.id   AF-A0A2W2CNK1-F1
#
_cell.length_a   1.000
_cell.length_b   1.000
_cell.length_c   1.000
_cell.angle_alpha   90.00
_cell.angle_beta   90.00
_cell.angle_gamma   90.00
#
_symmetry.space_group_name_H-M   'P 1'
#
loop_
_entity.id
_entity.type
_entity.pdbx_description
1 polymer ?
#
loop_
_entity_poly.entity_id
_entity_poly.type
_entity_poly.pdbx_seq_one_letter_code
_entity_poly.pdbx_strand_id
1 'polypeptide(L)' 'MTDAEPYPHICGRLLAAEDSLSGRPVYLLRRDCAACAQERHERTKRQPDPAGGAVVDLAAARARRATRRERPVA' A
#
# COMPACT_ATOMS: atom_id res chain seq x y z
N MET A 1 8.64 -20.61 -18.39
CA MET A 1 7.39 -19.85 -18.18
C MET A 1 7.78 -18.40 -18.09
N THR A 2 7.58 -17.70 -19.19
CA THR A 2 7.99 -16.32 -19.42
C THR A 2 7.09 -15.35 -18.66
N ASP A 3 7.73 -14.29 -18.16
CA ASP A 3 7.18 -13.01 -17.69
C ASP A 3 5.65 -12.99 -17.55
N ALA A 4 5.18 -13.15 -16.30
CA ALA A 4 3.77 -13.05 -15.98
C ALA A 4 3.27 -11.66 -16.42
N GLU A 5 2.37 -11.64 -17.40
CA GLU A 5 1.71 -10.44 -17.88
C GLU A 5 1.29 -9.57 -16.68
N PRO A 6 1.73 -8.30 -16.60
CA PRO A 6 1.46 -7.46 -15.44
C PRO A 6 -0.05 -7.40 -15.18
N TYR A 7 -0.44 -7.53 -13.91
CA TYR A 7 -1.86 -7.41 -13.55
C TYR A 7 -2.42 -6.11 -14.13
N PRO A 8 -3.61 -6.13 -14.77
CA PRO A 8 -4.18 -4.92 -15.33
C PRO A 8 -4.55 -3.94 -14.22
N HIS A 9 -4.34 -2.65 -14.47
CA HIS A 9 -4.83 -1.59 -13.59
C HIS A 9 -6.34 -1.42 -13.75
N ILE A 10 -7.08 -1.77 -12.70
CA ILE A 10 -8.54 -1.60 -12.62
C ILE A 10 -8.97 -0.66 -11.49
N CYS A 11 -8.03 -0.08 -10.74
CA CYS A 11 -8.34 0.92 -9.72
C CYS A 11 -9.01 2.16 -10.35
N GLY A 12 -9.89 2.80 -9.58
CA GLY A 12 -10.67 3.95 -10.05
C GLY A 12 -11.90 3.56 -10.88
N ARG A 13 -12.17 2.25 -11.05
CA ARG A 13 -13.38 1.75 -11.69
C ARG A 13 -14.43 1.38 -10.64
N LEU A 14 -15.68 1.62 -10.98
CA LEU A 14 -16.83 1.05 -10.28
C LEU A 14 -17.10 -0.32 -10.89
N LEU A 15 -16.99 -1.39 -10.09
CA LEU A 15 -17.47 -2.71 -10.49
C LEU A 15 -18.98 -2.76 -10.33
N ALA A 16 -19.65 -3.34 -11.32
CA ALA A 16 -21.07 -3.64 -11.23
C ALA A 16 -21.33 -4.68 -10.13
N ALA A 17 -22.57 -4.75 -9.66
CA ALA A 17 -22.97 -5.71 -8.63
C ALA A 17 -22.70 -7.16 -9.05
N GLU A 18 -22.93 -7.47 -10.33
CA GLU A 18 -22.71 -8.79 -10.94
C GLU A 18 -21.23 -9.22 -10.93
N ASP A 19 -20.31 -8.26 -11.03
CA ASP A 19 -18.87 -8.51 -10.99
C ASP A 19 -18.30 -8.52 -9.56
N SER A 20 -19.16 -8.33 -8.55
CA SER A 20 -18.76 -8.27 -7.15
C SER A 20 -19.25 -9.50 -6.38
N LEU A 21 -18.38 -10.06 -5.52
CA LEU A 21 -18.77 -11.17 -4.64
C LEU A 21 -19.84 -10.77 -3.60
N SER A 22 -19.94 -9.47 -3.29
CA SER A 22 -20.96 -8.94 -2.38
C SER A 22 -22.32 -8.67 -3.03
N GLY A 23 -22.45 -8.83 -4.35
CA GLY A 23 -23.68 -8.47 -5.09
C GLY A 23 -24.03 -6.98 -5.02
N ARG A 24 -23.05 -6.11 -4.78
CA ARG A 24 -23.22 -4.66 -4.62
C ARG A 24 -22.16 -3.93 -5.42
N PRO A 25 -22.46 -2.77 -6.03
CA PRO A 25 -21.44 -2.02 -6.75
C PRO A 25 -20.31 -1.60 -5.80
N VAL A 26 -19.07 -1.89 -6.19
CA VAL A 26 -17.87 -1.60 -5.39
C VAL A 26 -16.92 -0.71 -6.17
N TYR A 27 -16.51 0.39 -5.56
CA TYR A 27 -15.48 1.25 -6.14
C TYR A 27 -14.10 0.72 -5.78
N LEU A 28 -13.31 0.36 -6.79
CA LEU A 28 -11.98 -0.23 -6.60
C LEU A 28 -10.96 0.84 -6.24
N LEU A 29 -10.49 0.83 -4.99
CA LEU A 29 -9.42 1.71 -4.56
C LEU A 29 -8.06 1.15 -4.96
N ARG A 30 -7.03 2.01 -4.98
CA ARG A 30 -5.64 1.61 -5.27
C ARG A 30 -5.07 0.57 -4.29
N ARG A 31 -5.65 0.48 -3.08
CA ARG A 31 -5.27 -0.54 -2.10
C ARG A 31 -5.77 -1.94 -2.48
N ASP A 32 -6.89 -2.00 -3.19
CA ASP A 32 -7.58 -3.24 -3.59
C ASP A 32 -7.10 -3.74 -4.97
N CYS A 33 -6.32 -2.94 -5.70
CA CYS A 33 -5.81 -3.27 -7.01
C CYS A 33 -4.51 -4.10 -6.94
N ALA A 34 -4.53 -5.28 -7.56
CA ALA A 34 -3.38 -6.20 -7.64
C ALA A 34 -2.16 -5.57 -8.30
N ALA A 35 -2.34 -4.83 -9.41
CA ALA A 35 -1.25 -4.11 -10.09
C ALA A 35 -0.57 -3.08 -9.17
N CYS A 36 -1.36 -2.27 -8.46
CA CYS A 36 -0.83 -1.34 -7.46
C CYS A 36 -0.16 -2.05 -6.28
N ALA A 37 -0.61 -3.25 -5.91
CA ALA A 37 0.03 -4.05 -4.87
C ALA A 37 1.39 -4.59 -5.33
N GLN A 38 1.48 -5.07 -6.57
CA GLN A 38 2.73 -5.53 -7.17
C GLN A 38 3.76 -4.40 -7.28
N GLU A 39 3.36 -3.22 -7.79
CA GLU A 39 4.28 -2.07 -7.89
C GLU A 39 4.83 -1.67 -6.51
N ARG A 40 3.97 -1.66 -5.47
CA ARG A 40 4.40 -1.41 -4.09
C ARG A 40 5.39 -2.47 -3.61
N HIS A 41 5.11 -3.74 -3.88
CA HIS A 41 5.99 -4.84 -3.50
C HIS A 41 7.36 -4.75 -4.17
N GLU A 42 7.38 -4.46 -5.46
CA GLU A 42 8.62 -4.25 -6.21
C GLU A 42 9.39 -3.05 -5.69
N ARG A 43 8.71 -1.95 -5.35
CA ARG A 43 9.35 -0.78 -4.72
C ARG A 43 9.96 -1.13 -3.37
N THR A 44 9.26 -1.91 -2.54
CA THR A 44 9.79 -2.38 -1.25
C THR A 44 10.98 -3.33 -1.43
N LYS A 45 10.93 -4.24 -2.41
CA LYS A 45 12.05 -5.13 -2.75
C LYS A 45 13.27 -4.39 -3.29
N ARG A 46 13.05 -3.30 -4.04
CA ARG A 46 14.12 -2.45 -4.58
C ARG A 46 14.67 -1.49 -3.55
N GLN A 47 13.97 -1.23 -2.45
CA GLN A 47 14.62 -0.58 -1.32
C GLN A 47 15.73 -1.54 -0.86
N PRO A 48 17.00 -1.11 -0.86
CA PRO A 48 18.03 -1.89 -0.22
C PRO A 48 17.56 -2.15 1.20
N ASP A 49 17.66 -3.40 1.65
CA ASP A 49 17.58 -3.73 3.06
C ASP A 49 18.43 -2.67 3.77
N PRO A 50 17.88 -1.85 4.71
CA PRO A 50 18.70 -0.90 5.43
C PRO A 50 19.81 -1.75 6.03
N ALA A 51 21.04 -1.58 5.53
CA ALA A 51 22.15 -2.47 5.84
C ALA A 51 22.25 -2.61 7.36
N GLY A 52 21.87 -3.78 7.87
CA GLY A 52 21.63 -4.01 9.28
C GLY A 52 20.23 -3.57 9.69
N GLY A 53 19.31 -4.55 9.83
CA GLY A 53 17.96 -4.36 10.36
C GLY A 53 17.97 -3.34 11.49
N ALA A 54 17.54 -2.11 11.17
CA ALA A 54 17.63 -1.02 12.09
C ALA A 54 16.73 -1.37 13.27
N VAL A 55 17.34 -1.67 14.42
CA VAL A 55 16.64 -1.81 15.69
C VAL A 55 16.02 -0.45 15.98
N VAL A 56 14.78 -0.28 15.56
CA VAL A 56 14.01 0.92 15.83
C VAL A 56 13.64 0.89 17.30
N ASP A 57 14.27 1.76 18.09
CA ASP A 57 13.85 2.00 19.46
C ASP A 57 12.39 2.46 19.45
N LEU A 58 11.52 1.58 19.94
CA LEU A 58 10.08 1.77 19.88
C LEU A 58 9.62 2.94 20.78
N ALA A 59 10.34 3.21 21.88
CA ALA A 59 10.04 4.31 22.78
C ALA A 59 10.38 5.65 22.12
N ALA A 60 11.57 5.76 21.51
CA ALA A 60 11.98 6.94 20.75
C ALA A 60 11.04 7.19 19.55
N ALA A 61 10.63 6.15 18.83
CA ALA A 61 9.69 6.25 17.72
C ALA A 61 8.28 6.71 18.16
N ARG A 62 7.84 6.34 19.38
CA ARG A 62 6.57 6.83 19.97
C ARG A 62 6.68 8.29 20.39
N ALA A 63 7.76 8.70 21.03
CA ALA A 63 7.99 10.09 21.45
C ALA A 63 7.98 11.07 20.24
N ARG A 64 8.64 10.69 19.13
CA ARG A 64 8.60 11.47 17.88
C ARG A 64 7.19 11.61 17.30
N ARG A 65 6.33 10.60 17.46
CA ARG A 65 4.93 10.66 17.00
C ARG A 65 4.05 11.55 17.88
N ALA A 66 4.25 11.53 19.20
CA ALA A 66 3.54 12.41 20.12
C ALA A 66 3.85 13.89 19.83
N THR A 67 5.13 14.23 19.75
CA THR A 67 5.60 15.60 19.42
C THR A 67 5.14 16.07 18.03
N ARG A 68 5.03 15.17 17.05
CA ARG A 68 4.46 15.51 15.72
C ARG A 68 2.97 15.80 15.78
N ARG A 69 2.19 15.11 16.62
CA ARG A 69 0.76 15.39 16.80
C ARG A 69 0.51 16.72 17.52
N GLU A 70 1.45 17.11 18.38
CA GLU A 70 1.36 18.35 19.17
C GLU A 70 1.87 19.58 18.42
N ARG A 71 2.60 19.41 17.30
CA ARG A 71 2.92 20.53 16.41
C ARG A 71 1.66 20.92 15.63
N PRO A 72 1.09 22.12 15.83
CA PRO A 72 0.05 22.60 14.94
C PRO A 72 0.63 22.71 13.53
N VAL A 73 -0.11 22.22 12.54
CA VAL A 73 0.12 22.57 11.14
C VAL A 73 -0.19 24.07 11.05
N ALA A 74 0.86 24.87 10.91
CA ALA A 74 0.74 26.28 10.56
C ALA A 74 0.23 26.44 9.13
#